data_AF-A0A1I0ZQD8-F1
#
_entry.id   AF-A0A1I0ZQD8-F1
#
_cell.length_a   1.000
_cell.length_b   1.000
_cell.length_c   1.000
_cell.angle_alpha   90.00
_cell.angle_beta   90.00
_cell.angle_gamma   90.00
#
_symmetry.space_group_name_H-M   'P 1'
#
loop_
_entity.id
_entity.type
_entity.pdbx_description
1 polymer ?
#
loop_
_entity_poly.entity_id
_entity_poly.type
_entity_poly.pdbx_seq_one_letter_code
_entity_poly.pdbx_strand_id
1 'polypeptide(L)'
;MASIQFPKDFVWGTATASYQIEGAYNEDGRGMSIWDTFSRTPGKVVNGDTGDVACDSYHRYEEDIALLKNLGVKAYRFSIAWPRIYPDGDGELNQKGLDYYAKVIDGLLAAGIEPCVTLYHWDLPQALQDKGGWDNRDTIGAFVRYAETAFKAFGGKVKQWITFNETWCVSFLSNYIGAHAPGNTDLQLAVNVAHNCMVAHGEAVKAFRTLGISGEIGTTHNLYWFEPYTTKPEDVAAAHRNRAYNNEWFMDPTFKGQYPQFMVDWFKGKGVEVPIQPGDMEKIAQPIDFIGVNFYSGGFGRYKEGEGLFDCEEVQVGFDKTFMDWNVYADGLYKVLSWVHEEYGDVPIYITENGACYEDELTPDGRVHDAKRADYFKKHFIQCHRLIESGVPLKGYFAWSLLDNFEWAEGYVKRFGIVYTDYKTLKRYPKDSYRFIQSVIEHDGFEA
;
A
#
# COMPACT_ATOMS: atom_id res chain seq x y z
N MET A 1 30.54 -13.71 -8.02
CA MET A 1 29.30 -13.02 -8.39
C MET A 1 28.41 -14.06 -9.03
N ALA A 2 27.16 -14.14 -8.58
CA ALA A 2 26.16 -15.00 -9.19
C ALA A 2 25.25 -14.13 -10.05
N SER A 3 24.93 -14.60 -11.26
CA SER A 3 24.02 -13.88 -12.16
C SER A 3 22.57 -14.19 -11.76
N ILE A 4 21.77 -13.16 -11.52
CA ILE A 4 20.35 -13.26 -11.23
C ILE A 4 19.57 -12.88 -12.49
N GLN A 5 18.60 -13.72 -12.85
CA GLN A 5 17.75 -13.53 -14.03
C GLN A 5 16.28 -13.77 -13.66
N PHE A 6 15.43 -12.79 -13.94
CA PHE A 6 14.00 -12.88 -13.67
C PHE A 6 13.27 -13.53 -14.86
N PRO A 7 12.05 -14.08 -14.62
CA PRO A 7 11.19 -14.52 -15.71
C PRO A 7 10.96 -13.41 -16.73
N LYS A 8 10.89 -13.75 -18.02
CA LYS A 8 10.68 -12.77 -19.11
C LYS A 8 9.34 -12.03 -19.02
N ASP A 9 8.36 -12.64 -18.36
CA ASP A 9 7.03 -12.10 -18.11
C ASP A 9 6.92 -11.46 -16.72
N PHE A 10 8.02 -11.32 -15.97
CA PHE A 10 8.03 -10.64 -14.68
C PHE A 10 7.71 -9.16 -14.85
N VAL A 11 6.69 -8.69 -14.12
CA VAL A 11 6.22 -7.32 -14.23
C VAL A 11 7.07 -6.40 -13.36
N TRP A 12 7.83 -5.50 -14.01
CA TRP A 12 8.55 -4.42 -13.35
C TRP A 12 7.73 -3.13 -13.38
N GLY A 13 7.50 -2.54 -12.21
CA GLY A 13 6.76 -1.30 -12.04
C GLY A 13 7.28 -0.39 -10.93
N THR A 14 6.61 0.74 -10.77
CA THR A 14 6.75 1.63 -9.61
C THR A 14 5.36 2.00 -9.09
N ALA A 15 5.27 2.47 -7.85
CA ALA A 15 4.01 2.81 -7.21
C ALA A 15 4.02 4.23 -6.62
N THR A 16 2.83 4.84 -6.53
CA THR A 16 2.52 6.10 -5.84
C THR A 16 1.07 6.12 -5.34
N ALA A 17 0.72 7.08 -4.48
CA ALA A 17 -0.66 7.32 -4.03
C ALA A 17 -1.11 8.75 -4.34
N SER A 18 -2.39 8.91 -4.68
CA SER A 18 -3.08 10.16 -5.03
C SER A 18 -2.70 11.32 -4.10
N TYR A 19 -3.06 11.23 -2.82
CA TYR A 19 -2.82 12.31 -1.85
C TYR A 19 -1.33 12.62 -1.64
N GLN A 20 -0.46 11.63 -1.89
CA GLN A 20 0.98 11.80 -1.67
C GLN A 20 1.69 12.57 -2.79
N ILE A 21 1.17 12.51 -4.03
CA ILE A 21 1.85 13.11 -5.20
C ILE A 21 1.02 14.15 -5.96
N GLU A 22 -0.31 14.08 -5.94
CA GLU A 22 -1.13 14.85 -6.89
C GLU A 22 -1.10 16.36 -6.62
N GLY A 23 -1.27 16.78 -5.37
CA GLY A 23 -1.52 18.18 -5.06
C GLY A 23 -2.90 18.63 -5.56
N ALA A 24 -3.00 19.92 -5.92
CA ALA A 24 -4.21 20.51 -6.50
C ALA A 24 -5.48 20.15 -5.69
N TYR A 25 -5.36 20.24 -4.37
CA TYR A 25 -6.31 19.60 -3.45
C TYR A 25 -7.73 20.20 -3.51
N ASN A 26 -7.87 21.45 -3.96
CA ASN A 26 -9.14 22.18 -4.09
C ASN A 26 -9.48 22.56 -5.54
N GLU A 27 -8.80 21.94 -6.51
CA GLU A 27 -9.01 22.24 -7.93
C GLU A 27 -10.06 21.35 -8.55
N ASP A 28 -10.70 21.86 -9.60
CA ASP A 28 -11.66 21.15 -10.44
C ASP A 28 -12.78 20.41 -9.67
N GLY A 29 -13.19 20.98 -8.53
CA GLY A 29 -14.32 20.48 -7.74
C GLY A 29 -13.98 19.30 -6.83
N ARG A 30 -12.70 18.97 -6.61
CA ARG A 30 -12.29 17.98 -5.61
C ARG A 30 -12.80 18.35 -4.22
N GLY A 31 -13.43 17.40 -3.53
CA GLY A 31 -13.81 17.51 -2.12
C GLY A 31 -12.62 17.27 -1.17
N MET A 32 -12.78 17.58 0.12
CA MET A 32 -11.75 17.24 1.11
C MET A 32 -11.76 15.75 1.45
N SER A 33 -10.58 15.17 1.66
CA SER A 33 -10.42 13.85 2.28
C SER A 33 -10.20 13.96 3.80
N ILE A 34 -10.22 12.82 4.50
CA ILE A 34 -9.76 12.75 5.89
C ILE A 34 -8.30 13.18 6.06
N TRP A 35 -7.45 12.97 5.04
CA TRP A 35 -6.06 13.40 5.07
C TRP A 35 -5.89 14.90 4.84
N ASP A 36 -6.79 15.51 4.06
CA ASP A 36 -6.86 16.97 3.97
C ASP A 36 -7.12 17.61 5.34
N THR A 37 -8.08 17.05 6.08
CA THR A 37 -8.42 17.51 7.45
C THR A 37 -7.28 17.22 8.43
N PHE A 38 -6.74 16.01 8.41
CA PHE A 38 -5.70 15.57 9.33
C PHE A 38 -4.41 16.36 9.18
N SER A 39 -3.91 16.53 7.95
CA SER A 39 -2.66 17.27 7.71
C SER A 39 -2.74 18.75 8.05
N ARG A 40 -3.94 19.35 7.96
CA ARG A 40 -4.18 20.73 8.39
C ARG A 40 -4.41 20.89 9.89
N THR A 41 -4.53 19.78 10.62
CA THR A 41 -4.69 19.82 12.08
C THR A 41 -3.32 19.99 12.74
N PRO A 42 -3.09 21.07 13.52
CA PRO A 42 -1.79 21.33 14.13
C PRO A 42 -1.27 20.13 14.96
N GLY A 43 -0.02 19.76 14.75
CA GLY A 43 0.66 18.68 15.48
C GLY A 43 0.36 17.26 14.99
N LYS A 44 -0.47 17.08 13.94
CA LYS A 44 -0.74 15.76 13.35
C LYS A 44 0.27 15.34 12.29
N VAL A 45 0.95 16.29 11.65
CA VAL A 45 2.00 16.03 10.67
C VAL A 45 3.25 16.82 11.03
N VAL A 46 4.41 16.21 10.85
CA VAL A 46 5.73 16.85 11.02
C VAL A 46 5.78 18.16 10.24
N ASN A 47 6.32 19.21 10.87
CA ASN A 47 6.40 20.58 10.34
C ASN A 47 5.07 21.25 9.96
N GLY A 48 3.92 20.61 10.18
CA GLY A 48 2.64 21.06 9.64
C GLY A 48 2.56 20.93 8.11
N ASP A 49 3.32 19.99 7.53
CA ASP A 49 3.29 19.70 6.10
C ASP A 49 1.89 19.21 5.68
N THR A 50 1.52 19.49 4.44
CA THR A 50 0.22 19.13 3.86
C THR A 50 0.38 18.57 2.44
N GLY A 51 -0.61 17.81 1.98
CA GLY A 51 -0.70 17.30 0.60
C GLY A 51 -1.23 18.33 -0.42
N ASP A 52 -1.30 19.61 -0.05
CA ASP A 52 -1.96 20.66 -0.86
C ASP A 52 -1.34 20.80 -2.25
N VAL A 53 -0.02 20.71 -2.31
CA VAL A 53 0.79 20.77 -3.53
C VAL A 53 1.48 19.44 -3.81
N ALA A 54 2.03 18.77 -2.78
CA ALA A 54 2.74 17.51 -2.95
C ALA A 54 3.82 17.56 -4.04
N CYS A 55 3.73 16.69 -5.04
CA CYS A 55 4.63 16.66 -6.20
C CYS A 55 4.03 17.37 -7.42
N ASP A 56 2.84 17.97 -7.25
CA ASP A 56 2.08 18.64 -8.30
C ASP A 56 1.81 17.73 -9.52
N SER A 57 1.73 16.41 -9.28
CA SER A 57 1.51 15.42 -10.34
C SER A 57 0.14 15.59 -11.03
N TYR A 58 -0.82 16.27 -10.40
CA TYR A 58 -2.07 16.64 -11.06
C TYR A 58 -1.83 17.48 -12.33
N HIS A 59 -0.85 18.39 -12.30
CA HIS A 59 -0.45 19.21 -13.44
C HIS A 59 0.72 18.64 -14.24
N ARG A 60 1.51 17.74 -13.64
CA ARG A 60 2.80 17.28 -14.16
C ARG A 60 2.86 15.78 -14.46
N TYR A 61 1.71 15.12 -14.57
CA TYR A 61 1.63 13.69 -14.86
C TYR A 61 2.35 13.32 -16.17
N GLU A 62 2.40 14.21 -17.17
CA GLU A 62 3.13 13.95 -18.42
C GLU A 62 4.64 13.80 -18.21
N GLU A 63 5.22 14.64 -17.34
CA GLU A 63 6.63 14.55 -16.94
C GLU A 63 6.88 13.28 -16.10
N ASP A 64 5.92 12.85 -15.27
CA ASP A 64 6.01 11.59 -14.50
C ASP A 64 5.97 10.37 -15.41
N ILE A 65 5.07 10.36 -16.40
CA ILE A 65 4.97 9.30 -17.40
C ILE A 65 6.24 9.23 -18.25
N ALA A 66 6.86 10.38 -18.57
CA ALA A 66 8.15 10.40 -19.25
C ALA A 66 9.26 9.76 -18.41
N LEU A 67 9.28 9.98 -17.09
CA LEU A 67 10.21 9.30 -16.17
C LEU A 67 9.96 7.79 -16.15
N LEU A 68 8.71 7.35 -16.02
CA LEU A 68 8.35 5.92 -16.05
C LEU A 68 8.80 5.26 -17.36
N LYS A 69 8.51 5.90 -18.50
CA LYS A 69 8.91 5.41 -19.81
C LYS A 69 10.43 5.29 -19.94
N ASN A 70 11.16 6.31 -19.46
CA ASN A 70 12.62 6.29 -19.47
C ASN A 70 13.18 5.21 -18.53
N LEU A 71 12.51 4.90 -17.43
CA LEU A 71 12.91 3.83 -16.51
C LEU A 71 12.77 2.45 -17.14
N GLY A 72 11.89 2.31 -18.14
CA GLY A 72 11.65 1.06 -18.87
C GLY A 72 10.60 0.15 -18.24
N VAL A 73 9.89 0.61 -17.19
CA VAL A 73 8.84 -0.17 -16.53
C VAL A 73 7.69 -0.51 -17.48
N LYS A 74 7.01 -1.62 -17.19
CA LYS A 74 5.85 -2.09 -17.94
C LYS A 74 4.54 -1.83 -17.24
N ALA A 75 4.57 -1.53 -15.95
CA ALA A 75 3.39 -1.24 -15.16
C ALA A 75 3.62 -0.02 -14.26
N TYR A 76 2.54 0.71 -13.98
CA TYR A 76 2.55 1.79 -12.99
C TYR A 76 1.33 1.70 -12.09
N ARG A 77 1.60 1.55 -10.80
CA ARG A 77 0.57 1.51 -9.77
C ARG A 77 0.29 2.91 -9.24
N PHE A 78 -0.96 3.34 -9.34
CA PHE A 78 -1.41 4.60 -8.76
C PHE A 78 -2.80 4.45 -8.16
N SER A 79 -3.19 5.36 -7.25
CA SER A 79 -4.56 5.39 -6.72
C SER A 79 -5.41 6.49 -7.32
N ILE A 80 -6.71 6.24 -7.35
CA ILE A 80 -7.72 7.24 -7.70
C ILE A 80 -8.18 7.90 -6.40
N ALA A 81 -8.17 9.23 -6.36
CA ALA A 81 -8.71 10.00 -5.25
C ALA A 81 -10.23 9.95 -5.30
N TRP A 82 -10.83 9.19 -4.37
CA TRP A 82 -12.28 9.14 -4.22
C TRP A 82 -12.93 10.54 -4.16
N PRO A 83 -12.43 11.52 -3.37
CA PRO A 83 -13.05 12.84 -3.32
C PRO A 83 -12.86 13.69 -4.60
N ARG A 84 -12.03 13.26 -5.57
CA ARG A 84 -12.05 13.84 -6.93
C ARG A 84 -13.22 13.33 -7.76
N ILE A 85 -13.65 12.09 -7.54
CA ILE A 85 -14.75 11.47 -8.28
C ILE A 85 -16.10 11.81 -7.64
N TYR A 86 -16.20 11.67 -6.32
CA TYR A 86 -17.37 12.03 -5.53
C TYR A 86 -16.94 12.99 -4.40
N PRO A 87 -17.06 14.31 -4.59
CA PRO A 87 -16.60 15.30 -3.62
C PRO A 87 -17.25 15.15 -2.24
N ASP A 88 -18.55 14.85 -2.20
CA ASP A 88 -19.31 14.55 -0.97
C ASP A 88 -19.35 13.04 -0.63
N GLY A 89 -18.51 12.26 -1.32
CA GLY A 89 -18.29 10.82 -1.19
C GLY A 89 -19.33 9.90 -1.81
N ASP A 90 -20.59 10.34 -1.91
CA ASP A 90 -21.67 9.52 -2.46
C ASP A 90 -22.77 10.34 -3.16
N GLY A 91 -22.45 11.59 -3.50
CA GLY A 91 -23.37 12.56 -4.10
C GLY A 91 -23.20 12.67 -5.61
N GLU A 92 -23.17 13.91 -6.10
CA GLU A 92 -22.97 14.20 -7.51
C GLU A 92 -21.58 13.76 -7.99
N LEU A 93 -21.54 13.14 -9.16
CA LEU A 93 -20.30 12.76 -9.82
C LEU A 93 -19.58 14.02 -10.32
N ASN A 94 -18.30 14.14 -9.99
CA ASN A 94 -17.44 15.15 -10.57
C ASN A 94 -16.74 14.61 -11.83
N GLN A 95 -17.29 14.93 -13.00
CA GLN A 95 -16.74 14.49 -14.29
C GLN A 95 -15.29 14.92 -14.50
N LYS A 96 -14.89 16.10 -14.00
CA LYS A 96 -13.51 16.59 -14.17
C LYS A 96 -12.48 15.69 -13.46
N GLY A 97 -12.87 15.08 -12.34
CA GLY A 97 -12.04 14.08 -11.66
C GLY A 97 -11.80 12.85 -12.54
N LEU A 98 -12.85 12.33 -13.18
CA LEU A 98 -12.71 11.24 -14.15
C LEU A 98 -11.86 11.64 -15.35
N ASP A 99 -12.03 12.85 -15.87
CA ASP A 99 -11.28 13.36 -17.02
C ASP A 99 -9.77 13.45 -16.74
N TYR A 100 -9.38 13.79 -15.51
CA TYR A 100 -7.97 13.73 -15.09
C TYR A 100 -7.41 12.31 -15.17
N TYR A 101 -8.06 11.33 -14.53
CA TYR A 101 -7.57 9.95 -14.56
C TYR A 101 -7.64 9.34 -15.96
N ALA A 102 -8.60 9.72 -16.79
CA ALA A 102 -8.63 9.35 -18.20
C ALA A 102 -7.36 9.80 -18.93
N LYS A 103 -6.92 11.05 -18.73
CA LYS A 103 -5.67 11.57 -19.31
C LYS A 103 -4.43 10.83 -18.80
N VAL A 104 -4.36 10.55 -17.51
CA VAL A 104 -3.23 9.78 -16.92
C VAL A 104 -3.18 8.38 -17.52
N ILE A 105 -4.30 7.66 -17.54
CA ILE A 105 -4.43 6.31 -18.10
C ILE A 105 -4.07 6.29 -19.59
N ASP A 106 -4.60 7.23 -20.37
CA ASP A 106 -4.31 7.33 -21.80
C ASP A 106 -2.84 7.67 -22.06
N GLY A 107 -2.24 8.53 -21.24
CA GLY A 107 -0.81 8.83 -21.29
C GLY A 107 0.06 7.61 -21.00
N LEU A 108 -0.29 6.81 -19.98
CA LEU A 108 0.42 5.57 -19.64
C LEU A 108 0.36 4.55 -20.78
N LEU A 109 -0.84 4.30 -21.31
CA LEU A 109 -1.04 3.38 -22.41
C LEU A 109 -0.31 3.83 -23.68
N ALA A 110 -0.32 5.14 -23.98
CA ALA A 110 0.45 5.70 -25.09
C ALA A 110 1.98 5.57 -24.89
N ALA A 111 2.44 5.53 -23.64
CA ALA A 111 3.82 5.24 -23.29
C ALA A 111 4.16 3.73 -23.28
N GLY A 112 3.17 2.85 -23.49
CA GLY A 112 3.35 1.40 -23.43
C GLY A 112 3.45 0.84 -22.01
N ILE A 113 2.81 1.52 -21.05
CA ILE A 113 2.82 1.20 -19.63
C ILE A 113 1.41 0.81 -19.20
N GLU A 114 1.27 -0.37 -18.60
CA GLU A 114 -0.01 -0.86 -18.10
C GLU A 114 -0.43 -0.15 -16.81
N PRO A 115 -1.65 0.43 -16.75
CA PRO A 115 -2.19 1.01 -15.53
C PRO A 115 -2.57 -0.07 -14.51
N CYS A 116 -2.09 0.05 -13.28
CA CYS A 116 -2.49 -0.77 -12.13
C CYS A 116 -3.19 0.12 -11.11
N VAL A 117 -4.52 0.08 -11.06
CA VAL A 117 -5.31 1.06 -10.30
C VAL A 117 -5.62 0.58 -8.90
N THR A 118 -5.29 1.39 -7.89
CA THR A 118 -5.76 1.24 -6.51
C THR A 118 -6.97 2.14 -6.26
N LEU A 119 -8.12 1.57 -5.92
CA LEU A 119 -9.35 2.34 -5.70
C LEU A 119 -9.31 3.13 -4.40
N TYR A 120 -8.87 2.51 -3.30
CA TYR A 120 -8.82 3.16 -1.99
C TYR A 120 -7.40 3.18 -1.43
N HIS A 121 -6.83 4.39 -1.38
CA HIS A 121 -5.54 4.67 -0.74
C HIS A 121 -5.71 5.79 0.29
N TRP A 122 -6.59 5.52 1.26
CA TRP A 122 -6.76 6.22 2.55
C TRP A 122 -7.41 7.60 2.50
N ASP A 123 -7.69 8.14 1.32
CA ASP A 123 -8.27 9.45 1.13
C ASP A 123 -9.81 9.45 1.14
N LEU A 124 -10.42 8.82 2.16
CA LEU A 124 -11.87 8.84 2.38
C LEU A 124 -12.40 10.28 2.31
N PRO A 125 -13.46 10.57 1.53
CA PRO A 125 -14.12 11.86 1.54
C PRO A 125 -14.54 12.28 2.95
N GLN A 126 -14.17 13.49 3.37
CA GLN A 126 -14.46 14.01 4.72
C GLN A 126 -15.97 14.00 5.01
N ALA A 127 -16.81 14.25 4.00
CA ALA A 127 -18.27 14.18 4.11
C ALA A 127 -18.81 12.80 4.54
N LEU A 128 -18.09 11.71 4.23
CA LEU A 128 -18.41 10.38 4.74
C LEU A 128 -17.88 10.20 6.17
N GLN A 129 -16.68 10.72 6.46
CA GLN A 129 -16.12 10.70 7.82
C GLN A 129 -17.01 11.44 8.83
N ASP A 130 -17.60 12.57 8.44
CA ASP A 130 -18.54 13.34 9.27
C ASP A 130 -19.81 12.55 9.63
N LYS A 131 -20.12 11.48 8.88
CA LYS A 131 -21.23 10.55 9.12
C LYS A 131 -20.78 9.25 9.82
N GLY A 132 -19.55 9.20 10.34
CA GLY A 132 -18.97 8.03 11.01
C GLY A 132 -17.92 7.28 10.18
N GLY A 133 -17.67 7.69 8.94
CA GLY A 133 -16.63 7.11 8.09
C GLY A 133 -16.77 5.60 7.92
N TRP A 134 -15.67 4.86 8.03
CA TRP A 134 -15.68 3.41 7.88
C TRP A 134 -16.34 2.64 9.02
N ASP A 135 -16.65 3.27 10.16
CA ASP A 135 -17.48 2.63 11.19
C ASP A 135 -18.94 2.55 10.74
N ASN A 136 -19.38 3.54 9.97
CA ASN A 136 -20.71 3.55 9.36
C ASN A 136 -20.75 2.63 8.14
N ARG A 137 -21.59 1.59 8.20
CA ARG A 137 -21.76 0.62 7.11
C ARG A 137 -22.33 1.21 5.82
N ASP A 138 -22.97 2.37 5.85
CA ASP A 138 -23.41 3.07 4.62
C ASP A 138 -22.21 3.42 3.71
N THR A 139 -21.02 3.61 4.30
CA THR A 139 -19.77 3.85 3.57
C THR A 139 -19.39 2.67 2.66
N ILE A 140 -19.79 1.44 3.01
CA ILE A 140 -19.62 0.25 2.15
C ILE A 140 -20.35 0.47 0.82
N GLY A 141 -21.61 0.89 0.86
CA GLY A 141 -22.40 1.16 -0.33
C GLY A 141 -21.84 2.31 -1.17
N ALA A 142 -21.36 3.38 -0.51
CA ALA A 142 -20.72 4.50 -1.18
C ALA A 142 -19.45 4.07 -1.91
N PHE A 143 -18.60 3.25 -1.26
CA PHE A 143 -17.39 2.72 -1.88
C PHE A 143 -17.70 1.85 -3.10
N VAL A 144 -18.72 1.00 -3.02
CA VAL A 144 -19.11 0.14 -4.15
C VAL A 144 -19.59 0.99 -5.33
N ARG A 145 -20.39 2.03 -5.12
CA ARG A 145 -20.80 2.96 -6.19
C ARG A 145 -19.62 3.70 -6.82
N TYR A 146 -18.66 4.13 -6.00
CA TYR A 146 -17.41 4.70 -6.46
C TYR A 146 -16.58 3.70 -7.30
N ALA A 147 -16.41 2.48 -6.82
CA ALA A 147 -15.71 1.41 -7.52
C ALA A 147 -16.37 1.08 -8.86
N GLU A 148 -17.70 0.89 -8.90
CA GLU A 148 -18.45 0.68 -10.13
C GLU A 148 -18.26 1.80 -11.14
N THR A 149 -18.20 3.05 -10.68
CA THR A 149 -17.98 4.21 -11.54
C THR A 149 -16.60 4.14 -12.19
N ALA A 150 -15.56 3.86 -11.40
CA ALA A 150 -14.20 3.68 -11.92
C ALA A 150 -14.12 2.49 -12.89
N PHE A 151 -14.75 1.35 -12.57
CA PHE A 151 -14.80 0.19 -13.43
C PHE A 151 -15.49 0.47 -14.77
N LYS A 152 -16.66 1.13 -14.75
CA LYS A 152 -17.39 1.50 -15.97
C LYS A 152 -16.60 2.51 -16.82
N ALA A 153 -15.91 3.45 -16.18
CA ALA A 153 -15.13 4.46 -16.87
C ALA A 153 -13.84 3.91 -17.50
N PHE A 154 -13.14 3.01 -16.80
CA PHE A 154 -11.77 2.64 -17.16
C PHE A 154 -11.53 1.14 -17.38
N GLY A 155 -12.52 0.27 -17.16
CA GLY A 155 -12.37 -1.20 -17.25
C GLY A 155 -11.98 -1.73 -18.63
N GLY A 156 -12.19 -0.96 -19.70
CA GLY A 156 -11.68 -1.28 -21.04
C GLY A 156 -10.20 -0.94 -21.26
N LYS A 157 -9.57 -0.23 -20.32
CA LYS A 157 -8.20 0.30 -20.40
C LYS A 157 -7.29 -0.23 -19.28
N VAL A 158 -7.85 -0.44 -18.10
CA VAL A 158 -7.15 -0.90 -16.90
C VAL A 158 -7.36 -2.40 -16.72
N LYS A 159 -6.27 -3.15 -16.67
CA LYS A 159 -6.30 -4.62 -16.55
C LYS A 159 -6.05 -5.13 -15.14
N GLN A 160 -5.51 -4.31 -14.24
CA GLN A 160 -5.22 -4.72 -12.86
C GLN A 160 -5.81 -3.72 -11.88
N TRP A 161 -6.66 -4.22 -10.98
CA TRP A 161 -7.39 -3.44 -10.00
C TRP A 161 -7.09 -3.91 -8.58
N ILE A 162 -6.81 -2.96 -7.70
CA ILE A 162 -6.64 -3.17 -6.26
C ILE A 162 -7.76 -2.41 -5.58
N THR A 163 -8.55 -3.09 -4.77
CA THR A 163 -9.65 -2.48 -3.99
C THR A 163 -9.12 -1.57 -2.88
N PHE A 164 -8.38 -2.13 -1.92
CA PHE A 164 -7.81 -1.41 -0.78
C PHE A 164 -6.29 -1.55 -0.75
N ASN A 165 -5.62 -0.46 -0.39
CA ASN A 165 -4.24 -0.48 0.09
C ASN A 165 -4.21 -0.57 1.62
N GLU A 166 -3.51 -1.58 2.15
CA GLU A 166 -3.11 -1.67 3.56
C GLU A 166 -4.27 -1.48 4.56
N THR A 167 -5.23 -2.41 4.55
CA THR A 167 -6.39 -2.34 5.47
C THR A 167 -5.98 -2.25 6.94
N TRP A 168 -4.82 -2.79 7.33
CA TRP A 168 -4.28 -2.61 8.69
C TRP A 168 -3.99 -1.13 9.00
N CYS A 169 -3.41 -0.38 8.05
CA CYS A 169 -3.16 1.05 8.21
C CYS A 169 -4.47 1.82 8.31
N VAL A 170 -5.43 1.56 7.41
CA VAL A 170 -6.76 2.18 7.41
C VAL A 170 -7.52 1.95 8.71
N SER A 171 -7.36 0.77 9.31
CA SER A 171 -8.05 0.38 10.54
C SER A 171 -7.23 0.74 11.77
N PHE A 172 -6.26 -0.08 12.13
CA PHE A 172 -5.59 0.00 13.41
C PHE A 172 -4.61 1.17 13.52
N LEU A 173 -3.80 1.47 12.50
CA LEU A 173 -2.89 2.61 12.56
C LEU A 173 -3.66 3.93 12.68
N SER A 174 -4.76 4.05 11.94
CA SER A 174 -5.60 5.25 11.87
C SER A 174 -6.60 5.40 13.02
N ASN A 175 -7.14 4.31 13.55
CA ASN A 175 -8.25 4.35 14.50
C ASN A 175 -7.97 3.77 15.88
N TYR A 176 -6.87 3.03 16.07
CA TYR A 176 -6.43 2.56 17.39
C TYR A 176 -5.15 3.26 17.85
N ILE A 177 -4.14 3.34 16.97
CA ILE A 177 -2.87 4.02 17.26
C ILE A 177 -3.03 5.54 17.09
N GLY A 178 -3.86 5.97 16.13
CA GLY A 178 -4.14 7.38 15.86
C GLY A 178 -3.01 8.14 15.18
N ALA A 179 -2.08 7.40 14.56
CA ALA A 179 -0.93 7.97 13.85
C ALA A 179 -1.32 8.54 12.48
N HIS A 180 -2.33 7.96 11.83
CA HIS A 180 -2.84 8.38 10.52
C HIS A 180 -4.28 8.90 10.63
N ALA A 181 -4.74 9.60 9.59
CA ALA A 181 -6.14 10.05 9.50
C ALA A 181 -7.12 8.87 9.62
N PRO A 182 -8.24 9.00 10.35
CA PRO A 182 -8.74 10.22 11.02
C PRO A 182 -8.11 10.51 12.40
N GLY A 183 -7.24 9.63 12.93
CA GLY A 183 -6.48 9.89 14.15
C GLY A 183 -7.20 9.52 15.45
N ASN A 184 -8.06 8.51 15.40
CA ASN A 184 -8.77 7.99 16.59
C ASN A 184 -7.88 7.03 17.38
N THR A 185 -8.26 6.76 18.63
CA THR A 185 -7.52 5.87 19.54
C THR A 185 -8.45 4.90 20.27
N ASP A 186 -9.23 4.13 19.51
CA ASP A 186 -10.23 3.18 19.97
C ASP A 186 -10.08 1.82 19.26
N LEU A 187 -9.85 0.76 20.03
CA LEU A 187 -9.63 -0.58 19.49
C LEU A 187 -10.90 -1.21 18.90
N GLN A 188 -12.07 -0.98 19.50
CA GLN A 188 -13.34 -1.50 18.97
C GLN A 188 -13.65 -0.82 17.63
N LEU A 189 -13.44 0.50 17.55
CA LEU A 189 -13.57 1.25 16.31
C LEU A 189 -12.63 0.72 15.22
N ALA A 190 -11.36 0.46 15.55
CA ALA A 190 -10.43 -0.11 14.58
C ALA A 190 -10.88 -1.49 14.07
N VAL A 191 -11.40 -2.37 14.94
CA VAL A 191 -11.96 -3.66 14.52
C VAL A 191 -13.19 -3.48 13.64
N ASN A 192 -14.07 -2.52 13.93
CA ASN A 192 -15.22 -2.21 13.08
C ASN A 192 -14.79 -1.72 11.69
N VAL A 193 -13.85 -0.78 11.65
CA VAL A 193 -13.28 -0.23 10.40
C VAL A 193 -12.63 -1.33 9.58
N ALA A 194 -11.81 -2.19 10.20
CA ALA A 194 -11.19 -3.34 9.53
C ALA A 194 -12.25 -4.23 8.89
N HIS A 195 -13.29 -4.60 9.65
CA HIS A 195 -14.35 -5.47 9.16
C HIS A 195 -15.14 -4.84 7.99
N ASN A 196 -15.58 -3.59 8.14
CA ASN A 196 -16.36 -2.91 7.11
C ASN A 196 -15.57 -2.67 5.82
N CYS A 197 -14.26 -2.38 5.91
CA CYS A 197 -13.39 -2.29 4.74
C CYS A 197 -13.28 -3.65 4.02
N MET A 198 -13.17 -4.76 4.76
CA MET A 198 -13.14 -6.10 4.17
C MET A 198 -14.46 -6.46 3.48
N VAL A 199 -15.61 -6.07 4.06
CA VAL A 199 -16.92 -6.26 3.40
C VAL A 199 -17.01 -5.42 2.13
N ALA A 200 -16.54 -4.18 2.16
CA ALA A 200 -16.49 -3.29 1.00
C ALA A 200 -15.57 -3.82 -0.11
N HIS A 201 -14.43 -4.42 0.25
CA HIS A 201 -13.57 -5.15 -0.69
C HIS A 201 -14.37 -6.23 -1.42
N GLY A 202 -15.02 -7.11 -0.66
CA GLY A 202 -15.81 -8.22 -1.19
C GLY A 202 -16.93 -7.79 -2.14
N GLU A 203 -17.71 -6.79 -1.73
CA GLU A 203 -18.78 -6.24 -2.57
C GLU A 203 -18.25 -5.55 -3.84
N ALA A 204 -17.08 -4.89 -3.78
CA ALA A 204 -16.45 -4.33 -4.98
C ALA A 204 -15.95 -5.42 -5.94
N VAL A 205 -15.38 -6.53 -5.43
CA VAL A 205 -15.02 -7.69 -6.26
C VAL A 205 -16.25 -8.28 -6.92
N LYS A 206 -17.35 -8.46 -6.18
CA LYS A 206 -18.62 -8.94 -6.72
C LYS A 206 -19.18 -8.02 -7.81
N ALA A 207 -19.10 -6.70 -7.61
CA ALA A 207 -19.51 -5.71 -8.60
C ALA A 207 -18.65 -5.80 -9.87
N PHE A 208 -17.33 -5.91 -9.73
CA PHE A 208 -16.39 -6.11 -10.84
C PHE A 208 -16.77 -7.31 -11.72
N ARG A 209 -17.07 -8.46 -11.09
CA ARG A 209 -17.51 -9.67 -11.81
C ARG A 209 -18.88 -9.50 -12.46
N THR A 210 -19.83 -8.90 -11.76
CA THR A 210 -21.21 -8.71 -12.23
C THR A 210 -21.27 -7.78 -13.44
N LEU A 211 -20.41 -6.75 -13.47
CA LEU A 211 -20.27 -5.83 -14.60
C LEU A 211 -19.53 -6.46 -15.80
N GLY A 212 -18.96 -7.66 -15.64
CA GLY A 212 -18.20 -8.33 -16.70
C GLY A 212 -16.93 -7.59 -17.10
N ILE A 213 -16.31 -6.87 -16.15
CA ILE A 213 -15.07 -6.14 -16.40
C ILE A 213 -13.95 -7.14 -16.70
N SER A 214 -13.26 -6.93 -17.82
CA SER A 214 -12.08 -7.71 -18.17
C SER A 214 -10.88 -7.31 -17.31
N GLY A 215 -10.03 -8.28 -16.99
CA GLY A 215 -8.81 -8.07 -16.21
C GLY A 215 -8.87 -8.76 -14.86
N GLU A 216 -7.94 -8.37 -14.01
CA GLU A 216 -7.67 -8.95 -12.70
C GLU A 216 -8.05 -7.96 -11.59
N ILE A 217 -8.64 -8.47 -10.51
CA ILE A 217 -8.94 -7.70 -9.31
C ILE A 217 -8.43 -8.41 -8.05
N GLY A 218 -7.84 -7.63 -7.15
CA GLY A 218 -7.31 -8.08 -5.88
C GLY A 218 -7.41 -7.03 -4.78
N THR A 219 -6.67 -7.28 -3.71
CA THR A 219 -6.47 -6.36 -2.58
C THR A 219 -4.99 -6.32 -2.24
N THR A 220 -4.56 -5.33 -1.47
CA THR A 220 -3.17 -5.19 -1.03
C THR A 220 -3.09 -5.11 0.49
N HIS A 221 -2.23 -5.95 1.07
CA HIS A 221 -1.97 -5.94 2.51
C HIS A 221 -0.49 -5.67 2.79
N ASN A 222 -0.22 -4.88 3.82
CA ASN A 222 1.11 -4.65 4.38
C ASN A 222 1.50 -5.81 5.28
N LEU A 223 2.14 -6.80 4.70
CA LEU A 223 2.55 -7.97 5.47
C LEU A 223 3.82 -7.65 6.25
N TYR A 224 3.84 -8.13 7.50
CA TYR A 224 4.97 -7.98 8.40
C TYR A 224 5.48 -9.35 8.82
N TRP A 225 6.80 -9.54 8.82
CA TRP A 225 7.40 -10.77 9.30
C TRP A 225 7.98 -10.60 10.70
N PHE A 226 7.33 -11.22 11.69
CA PHE A 226 7.72 -11.12 13.08
C PHE A 226 8.04 -12.50 13.67
N GLU A 227 9.24 -12.64 14.21
CA GLU A 227 9.79 -13.91 14.69
C GLU A 227 9.93 -13.93 16.21
N PRO A 228 9.84 -15.10 16.86
CA PRO A 228 10.11 -15.19 18.28
C PRO A 228 11.61 -15.05 18.55
N TYR A 229 11.96 -14.27 19.57
CA TYR A 229 13.36 -14.04 19.96
C TYR A 229 14.00 -15.31 20.55
N THR A 230 13.21 -16.15 21.22
CA THR A 230 13.64 -17.46 21.71
C THR A 230 12.62 -18.55 21.35
N THR A 231 12.99 -19.81 21.51
CA THR A 231 12.08 -20.95 21.29
C THR A 231 11.13 -21.22 22.45
N LYS A 232 11.05 -20.32 23.44
CA LYS A 232 10.11 -20.47 24.57
C LYS A 232 8.67 -20.37 24.06
N PRO A 233 7.74 -21.22 24.54
CA PRO A 233 6.35 -21.20 24.09
C PRO A 233 5.67 -19.83 24.19
N GLU A 234 5.96 -19.06 25.24
CA GLU A 234 5.43 -17.72 25.44
C GLU A 234 5.92 -16.71 24.39
N ASP A 235 7.20 -16.76 24.00
CA ASP A 235 7.77 -15.90 22.96
C ASP A 235 7.18 -16.26 21.59
N VAL A 236 7.03 -17.56 21.30
CA VAL A 236 6.39 -18.06 20.08
C VAL A 236 4.95 -17.56 19.98
N ALA A 237 4.18 -17.69 21.06
CA ALA A 237 2.79 -17.23 21.10
C ALA A 237 2.68 -15.70 20.96
N ALA A 238 3.56 -14.93 21.61
CA ALA A 238 3.57 -13.48 21.53
C ALA A 238 3.91 -12.98 20.12
N ALA A 239 4.95 -13.55 19.50
CA ALA A 239 5.32 -13.22 18.14
C ALA A 239 4.23 -13.63 17.13
N HIS A 240 3.59 -14.79 17.33
CA HIS A 240 2.48 -15.22 16.47
C HIS A 240 1.28 -14.27 16.53
N ARG A 241 0.87 -13.80 17.71
CA ARG A 241 -0.21 -12.79 17.82
C ARG A 241 0.11 -11.52 17.03
N ASN A 242 1.34 -11.02 17.14
CA ASN A 242 1.77 -9.83 16.39
C ASN A 242 1.77 -10.08 14.87
N ARG A 243 2.28 -11.23 14.42
CA ARG A 243 2.24 -11.61 12.99
C ARG A 243 0.80 -11.76 12.50
N ALA A 244 -0.05 -12.44 13.25
CA ALA A 244 -1.43 -12.70 12.89
C ALA A 244 -2.27 -11.42 12.82
N TYR A 245 -1.99 -10.45 13.68
CA TYR A 245 -2.58 -9.13 13.65
C TYR A 245 -2.31 -8.36 12.34
N ASN A 246 -1.10 -8.47 11.79
CA ASN A 246 -0.73 -7.81 10.54
C ASN A 246 -1.16 -8.63 9.31
N ASN A 247 -1.10 -9.96 9.40
CA ASN A 247 -1.22 -10.85 8.24
C ASN A 247 -2.54 -11.64 8.27
N GLU A 248 -2.65 -12.62 9.16
CA GLU A 248 -3.79 -13.57 9.22
C GLU A 248 -5.15 -12.87 9.39
N TRP A 249 -5.19 -11.74 10.13
CA TRP A 249 -6.41 -10.97 10.38
C TRP A 249 -7.07 -10.45 9.10
N PHE A 250 -6.33 -10.28 8.02
CA PHE A 250 -6.84 -9.85 6.72
C PHE A 250 -6.77 -10.95 5.66
N MET A 251 -5.73 -11.79 5.71
CA MET A 251 -5.54 -12.88 4.76
C MET A 251 -6.55 -14.02 4.98
N ASP A 252 -6.82 -14.44 6.22
CA ASP A 252 -7.76 -15.53 6.49
C ASP A 252 -9.20 -15.17 6.09
N PRO A 253 -9.75 -13.96 6.39
CA PRO A 253 -11.05 -13.58 5.86
C PRO A 253 -11.11 -13.59 4.33
N THR A 254 -10.06 -13.11 3.65
CA THR A 254 -9.98 -13.04 2.18
C THR A 254 -9.99 -14.42 1.53
N PHE A 255 -9.20 -15.36 2.05
CA PHE A 255 -8.97 -16.66 1.40
C PHE A 255 -9.75 -17.83 2.02
N LYS A 256 -10.03 -17.75 3.33
CA LYS A 256 -10.65 -18.84 4.11
C LYS A 256 -12.06 -18.49 4.59
N GLY A 257 -12.51 -17.24 4.43
CA GLY A 257 -13.86 -16.79 4.84
C GLY A 257 -14.09 -16.84 6.35
N GLN A 258 -13.04 -16.70 7.14
CA GLN A 258 -13.12 -16.65 8.61
C GLN A 258 -11.97 -15.85 9.18
N TYR A 259 -12.18 -15.20 10.33
CA TYR A 259 -11.07 -14.62 11.10
C TYR A 259 -10.32 -15.71 11.86
N PRO A 260 -9.02 -15.52 12.16
CA PRO A 260 -8.27 -16.46 12.99
C PRO A 260 -8.86 -16.50 14.41
N GLN A 261 -9.45 -17.63 14.79
CA GLN A 261 -10.26 -17.74 16.02
C GLN A 261 -9.50 -17.33 17.29
N PHE A 262 -8.20 -17.68 17.39
CA PHE A 262 -7.41 -17.31 18.57
C PHE A 262 -7.22 -15.79 18.72
N MET A 263 -7.20 -15.03 17.61
CA MET A 263 -7.16 -13.57 17.64
C MET A 263 -8.53 -12.99 17.98
N VAL A 264 -9.62 -13.60 17.50
CA VAL A 264 -10.99 -13.23 17.90
C VAL A 264 -11.15 -13.38 19.42
N ASP A 265 -10.71 -14.52 19.97
CA ASP A 265 -10.74 -14.78 21.41
C ASP A 265 -9.82 -13.81 22.18
N TRP A 266 -8.65 -13.46 21.62
CA TRP A 266 -7.76 -12.46 22.19
C TRP A 266 -8.41 -11.08 22.29
N PHE A 267 -9.00 -10.59 21.21
CA PHE A 267 -9.72 -9.30 21.21
C PHE A 267 -10.91 -9.31 22.15
N LYS A 268 -11.65 -10.43 22.23
CA LYS A 268 -12.72 -10.61 23.21
C LYS A 268 -12.21 -10.50 24.64
N GLY A 269 -11.04 -11.09 24.93
CA GLY A 269 -10.33 -10.93 26.20
C GLY A 269 -9.91 -9.48 26.51
N LYS A 270 -9.76 -8.63 25.48
CA LYS A 270 -9.54 -7.18 25.60
C LYS A 270 -10.84 -6.37 25.56
N GLY A 271 -12.01 -7.02 25.61
CA GLY A 271 -13.32 -6.37 25.62
C GLY A 271 -13.83 -5.91 24.26
N VAL A 272 -13.28 -6.47 23.17
CA VAL A 272 -13.61 -6.09 21.79
C VAL A 272 -14.20 -7.27 21.02
N GLU A 273 -15.27 -7.03 20.27
CA GLU A 273 -15.91 -8.05 19.44
C GLU A 273 -15.86 -7.68 17.96
N VAL A 274 -15.74 -8.67 17.07
CA VAL A 274 -15.77 -8.44 15.63
C VAL A 274 -17.24 -8.29 15.18
N PRO A 275 -17.64 -7.19 14.50
CA PRO A 275 -19.04 -6.90 14.22
C PRO A 275 -19.56 -7.64 12.97
N ILE A 276 -19.38 -8.96 12.93
CA ILE A 276 -19.78 -9.81 11.80
C ILE A 276 -21.30 -9.86 11.70
N GLN A 277 -21.86 -9.42 10.57
CA GLN A 277 -23.29 -9.60 10.26
C GLN A 277 -23.51 -10.84 9.39
N PRO A 278 -24.74 -11.41 9.37
CA PRO A 278 -25.06 -12.52 8.48
C PRO A 278 -24.72 -12.21 7.02
N GLY A 279 -23.98 -13.11 6.37
CA GLY A 279 -23.57 -12.94 4.97
C GLY A 279 -22.26 -12.16 4.78
N ASP A 280 -21.65 -11.60 5.82
CA ASP A 280 -20.45 -10.77 5.67
C ASP A 280 -19.23 -11.56 5.27
N MET A 281 -19.00 -12.73 5.88
CA MET A 281 -17.81 -13.53 5.56
C MET A 281 -17.86 -14.09 4.13
N GLU A 282 -19.06 -14.42 3.63
CA GLU A 282 -19.29 -14.83 2.25
C GLU A 282 -19.05 -13.69 1.25
N LYS A 283 -19.32 -12.44 1.64
CA LYS A 283 -18.94 -11.26 0.85
C LYS A 283 -17.44 -11.06 0.89
N ILE A 284 -16.79 -11.14 2.06
CA ILE A 284 -15.35 -10.91 2.17
C ILE A 284 -14.57 -11.92 1.31
N ALA A 285 -14.96 -13.20 1.35
CA ALA A 285 -14.30 -14.29 0.65
C ALA A 285 -14.66 -14.41 -0.85
N GLN A 286 -15.01 -13.30 -1.53
CA GLN A 286 -15.17 -13.34 -2.98
C GLN A 286 -13.83 -13.68 -3.66
N PRO A 287 -13.81 -14.58 -4.67
CA PRO A 287 -12.57 -14.95 -5.34
C PRO A 287 -11.87 -13.77 -6.02
N ILE A 288 -10.62 -13.53 -5.60
CA ILE A 288 -9.68 -12.57 -6.19
C ILE A 288 -8.72 -13.25 -7.16
N ASP A 289 -8.17 -12.48 -8.10
CA ASP A 289 -7.25 -12.99 -9.13
C ASP A 289 -5.78 -12.97 -8.68
N PHE A 290 -5.44 -12.08 -7.76
CA PHE A 290 -4.09 -11.93 -7.20
C PHE A 290 -4.14 -11.27 -5.82
N ILE A 291 -3.05 -11.40 -5.07
CA ILE A 291 -2.80 -10.63 -3.84
C ILE A 291 -1.63 -9.67 -4.05
N GLY A 292 -1.84 -8.40 -3.71
CA GLY A 292 -0.79 -7.42 -3.57
C GLY A 292 -0.17 -7.50 -2.17
N VAL A 293 1.16 -7.49 -2.09
CA VAL A 293 1.88 -7.43 -0.83
C VAL A 293 2.75 -6.19 -0.79
N ASN A 294 2.53 -5.38 0.23
CA ASN A 294 3.45 -4.33 0.61
C ASN A 294 4.37 -4.89 1.69
N PHE A 295 5.69 -4.80 1.48
CA PHE A 295 6.67 -5.29 2.44
C PHE A 295 7.81 -4.30 2.57
N TYR A 296 8.21 -4.02 3.81
CA TYR A 296 9.31 -3.10 4.10
C TYR A 296 10.28 -3.64 5.14
N SER A 297 9.76 -4.34 6.15
CA SER A 297 10.52 -4.69 7.34
C SER A 297 9.94 -5.90 8.06
N GLY A 298 10.62 -6.30 9.12
CA GLY A 298 10.26 -7.34 10.03
C GLY A 298 11.06 -7.20 11.32
N GLY A 299 10.82 -8.09 12.28
CA GLY A 299 11.48 -7.99 13.58
C GLY A 299 11.37 -9.24 14.41
N PHE A 300 11.82 -9.12 15.65
CA PHE A 300 11.78 -10.19 16.63
C PHE A 300 11.02 -9.72 17.86
N GLY A 301 10.28 -10.62 18.49
CA GLY A 301 9.53 -10.32 19.69
C GLY A 301 9.74 -11.38 20.77
N ARG A 302 9.63 -10.95 22.02
CA ARG A 302 9.53 -11.86 23.16
C ARG A 302 8.31 -11.52 24.00
N TYR A 303 7.85 -12.48 24.79
CA TYR A 303 6.76 -12.24 25.71
C TYR A 303 7.16 -11.24 26.78
N LYS A 304 6.29 -10.26 27.02
CA LYS A 304 6.37 -9.34 28.14
C LYS A 304 4.96 -8.92 28.53
N GLU A 305 4.55 -9.33 29.72
CA GLU A 305 3.21 -9.01 30.24
C GLU A 305 2.96 -7.51 30.26
N GLY A 306 1.81 -7.08 29.73
CA GLY A 306 1.40 -5.68 29.65
C GLY A 306 2.06 -4.88 28.54
N GLU A 307 2.94 -5.47 27.73
CA GLU A 307 3.58 -4.78 26.61
C GLU A 307 2.65 -4.74 25.39
N GLY A 308 2.07 -3.56 25.17
CA GLY A 308 1.17 -3.30 24.06
C GLY A 308 -0.07 -4.21 24.08
N LEU A 309 -0.67 -4.40 22.90
CA LEU A 309 -1.91 -5.16 22.76
C LEU A 309 -1.71 -6.68 22.88
N PHE A 310 -0.51 -7.17 22.65
CA PHE A 310 -0.22 -8.59 22.46
C PHE A 310 0.76 -9.19 23.48
N ASP A 311 1.09 -8.45 24.55
CA ASP A 311 2.08 -8.84 25.56
C ASP A 311 3.41 -9.23 24.90
N CYS A 312 3.85 -8.40 23.95
CA CYS A 312 4.98 -8.69 23.09
C CYS A 312 5.91 -7.48 22.98
N GLU A 313 7.13 -7.63 23.50
CA GLU A 313 8.19 -6.64 23.39
C GLU A 313 9.02 -6.91 22.14
N GLU A 314 9.17 -5.90 21.29
CA GLU A 314 10.09 -5.97 20.16
C GLU A 314 11.55 -5.98 20.65
N VAL A 315 12.34 -6.90 20.09
CA VAL A 315 13.75 -7.06 20.39
C VAL A 315 14.57 -6.66 19.17
N GLN A 316 15.40 -5.64 19.35
CA GLN A 316 16.32 -5.17 18.31
C GLN A 316 17.53 -6.10 18.23
N VAL A 317 17.77 -6.70 17.06
CA VAL A 317 18.84 -7.70 16.84
C VAL A 317 19.98 -7.20 15.94
N GLY A 318 20.21 -5.90 15.89
CA GLY A 318 21.39 -5.31 15.22
C GLY A 318 21.28 -5.24 13.69
N PHE A 319 20.06 -5.19 13.15
CA PHE A 319 19.86 -4.90 11.73
C PHE A 319 20.30 -3.47 11.39
N ASP A 320 20.77 -3.27 10.16
CA ASP A 320 20.80 -1.95 9.56
C ASP A 320 19.39 -1.37 9.56
N LYS A 321 19.29 -0.05 9.76
CA LYS A 321 18.01 0.65 9.77
C LYS A 321 17.91 1.68 8.65
N THR A 322 16.70 1.82 8.14
CA THR A 322 16.34 2.93 7.25
C THR A 322 16.20 4.22 8.05
N PHE A 323 16.01 5.34 7.38
CA PHE A 323 15.72 6.61 8.04
C PHE A 323 14.31 6.65 8.68
N MET A 324 13.46 5.65 8.43
CA MET A 324 12.21 5.43 9.19
C MET A 324 12.44 4.67 10.51
N ASP A 325 13.68 4.34 10.85
CA ASP A 325 14.05 3.46 11.98
C ASP A 325 13.55 2.01 11.81
N TRP A 326 13.24 1.60 10.57
CA TRP A 326 12.80 0.25 10.24
C TRP A 326 13.99 -0.66 9.91
N ASN A 327 13.93 -1.91 10.37
CA ASN A 327 14.95 -2.91 10.08
C ASN A 327 15.01 -3.21 8.57
N VAL A 328 16.21 -3.21 8.00
CA VAL A 328 16.46 -3.73 6.65
C VAL A 328 16.56 -5.25 6.74
N TYR A 329 15.41 -5.91 6.69
CA TYR A 329 15.31 -7.36 6.87
C TYR A 329 14.79 -8.08 5.62
N ALA A 330 15.64 -8.16 4.59
CA ALA A 330 15.27 -8.73 3.30
C ALA A 330 14.83 -10.21 3.38
N ASP A 331 15.47 -11.03 4.24
CA ASP A 331 15.04 -12.43 4.43
C ASP A 331 13.60 -12.54 4.93
N GLY A 332 13.09 -11.51 5.62
CA GLY A 332 11.68 -11.43 6.01
C GLY A 332 10.73 -11.47 4.82
N LEU A 333 11.12 -10.88 3.66
CA LEU A 333 10.33 -10.93 2.43
C LEU A 333 10.18 -12.36 1.91
N TYR A 334 11.29 -13.10 1.86
CA TYR A 334 11.28 -14.51 1.47
C TYR A 334 10.38 -15.31 2.42
N LYS A 335 10.58 -15.15 3.73
CA LYS A 335 9.81 -15.91 4.73
C LYS A 335 8.31 -15.62 4.65
N VAL A 336 7.92 -14.35 4.56
CA VAL A 336 6.49 -14.00 4.54
C VAL A 336 5.80 -14.47 3.26
N LEU A 337 6.44 -14.36 2.10
CA LEU A 337 5.82 -14.78 0.83
C LEU A 337 5.83 -16.31 0.64
N SER A 338 6.85 -17.01 1.17
CA SER A 338 6.79 -18.47 1.28
C SER A 338 5.64 -18.90 2.20
N TRP A 339 5.46 -18.24 3.34
CA TRP A 339 4.33 -18.50 4.24
C TRP A 339 2.97 -18.24 3.56
N VAL A 340 2.83 -17.15 2.81
CA VAL A 340 1.60 -16.87 2.04
C VAL A 340 1.29 -18.01 1.07
N HIS A 341 2.30 -18.47 0.33
CA HIS A 341 2.14 -19.57 -0.62
C HIS A 341 1.78 -20.89 0.07
N GLU A 342 2.44 -21.22 1.19
CA GLU A 342 2.15 -22.43 1.97
C GLU A 342 0.72 -22.43 2.56
N GLU A 343 0.25 -21.28 3.06
CA GLU A 343 -1.05 -21.17 3.74
C GLU A 343 -2.24 -20.96 2.82
N TYR A 344 -2.04 -20.26 1.69
CA TYR A 344 -3.12 -19.80 0.82
C TYR A 344 -3.02 -20.34 -0.62
N GLY A 345 -1.96 -21.10 -0.93
CA GLY A 345 -1.79 -21.81 -2.19
C GLY A 345 -1.20 -20.96 -3.33
N ASP A 346 -1.52 -21.33 -4.56
CA ASP A 346 -0.91 -20.80 -5.79
C ASP A 346 -1.50 -19.46 -6.26
N VAL A 347 -2.05 -18.64 -5.36
CA VAL A 347 -2.56 -17.31 -5.73
C VAL A 347 -1.43 -16.45 -6.28
N PRO A 348 -1.58 -15.82 -7.47
CA PRO A 348 -0.58 -14.89 -7.99
C PRO A 348 -0.26 -13.78 -6.99
N ILE A 349 1.04 -13.54 -6.75
CA ILE A 349 1.52 -12.52 -5.81
C ILE A 349 2.20 -11.40 -6.61
N TYR A 350 1.86 -10.15 -6.30
CA TYR A 350 2.63 -8.99 -6.74
C TYR A 350 3.18 -8.27 -5.51
N ILE A 351 4.48 -7.95 -5.49
CA ILE A 351 5.00 -7.00 -4.51
C ILE A 351 4.56 -5.62 -4.98
N THR A 352 3.48 -5.11 -4.41
CA THR A 352 2.83 -3.87 -4.83
C THR A 352 3.48 -2.64 -4.23
N GLU A 353 4.26 -2.80 -3.16
CA GLU A 353 5.22 -1.84 -2.62
C GLU A 353 6.39 -2.56 -1.95
N ASN A 354 7.60 -2.12 -2.27
CA ASN A 354 8.79 -2.36 -1.46
C ASN A 354 9.80 -1.23 -1.76
N GLY A 355 10.45 -0.71 -0.72
CA GLY A 355 11.29 0.47 -0.83
C GLY A 355 11.97 0.86 0.46
N ALA A 356 12.80 1.91 0.43
CA ALA A 356 13.51 2.36 1.62
C ALA A 356 13.62 3.88 1.70
N CYS A 357 13.36 4.39 2.91
CA CYS A 357 13.62 5.75 3.27
C CYS A 357 15.09 5.95 3.65
N TYR A 358 15.76 6.90 3.01
CA TYR A 358 17.10 7.35 3.40
C TYR A 358 17.18 8.87 3.34
N GLU A 359 18.15 9.42 4.06
CA GLU A 359 18.50 10.83 3.90
C GLU A 359 19.13 11.01 2.52
N ASP A 360 18.48 11.84 1.70
CA ASP A 360 18.93 12.16 0.36
C ASP A 360 19.32 13.63 0.27
N GLU A 361 20.44 13.89 -0.40
CA GLU A 361 20.92 15.23 -0.71
C GLU A 361 21.10 15.38 -2.22
N LEU A 362 20.58 16.48 -2.78
CA LEU A 362 20.88 16.89 -4.15
C LEU A 362 22.25 17.57 -4.17
N THR A 363 23.24 16.89 -4.74
CA THR A 363 24.62 17.35 -4.79
C THR A 363 24.83 18.44 -5.86
N PRO A 364 25.93 19.23 -5.80
CA PRO A 364 26.17 20.32 -6.75
C PRO A 364 26.28 19.91 -8.23
N ASP A 365 26.53 18.64 -8.51
CA ASP A 365 26.53 18.06 -9.86
C ASP A 365 25.11 17.70 -10.37
N GLY A 366 24.07 17.99 -9.59
CA GLY A 366 22.66 17.80 -9.95
C GLY A 366 22.19 16.35 -9.80
N ARG A 367 22.81 15.57 -8.91
CA ARG A 367 22.51 14.14 -8.69
C ARG A 367 22.19 13.86 -7.22
N VAL A 368 21.68 12.66 -6.96
CA VAL A 368 21.47 12.14 -5.60
C VAL A 368 22.13 10.76 -5.54
N HIS A 369 23.18 10.64 -4.72
CA HIS A 369 23.99 9.44 -4.58
C HIS A 369 23.47 8.54 -3.46
N ASP A 370 22.35 7.86 -3.72
CA ASP A 370 21.60 7.05 -2.76
C ASP A 370 22.00 5.56 -2.77
N ALA A 371 23.30 5.29 -2.64
CA ALA A 371 23.84 3.92 -2.71
C ALA A 371 23.17 2.93 -1.73
N LYS A 372 22.75 3.40 -0.54
CA LYS A 372 22.01 2.57 0.44
C LYS A 372 20.64 2.12 -0.08
N ARG A 373 19.96 2.95 -0.87
CA ARG A 373 18.68 2.61 -1.51
C ARG A 373 18.89 1.57 -2.60
N ALA A 374 19.91 1.74 -3.44
CA ALA A 374 20.28 0.73 -4.43
C ALA A 374 20.63 -0.63 -3.79
N ASP A 375 21.41 -0.63 -2.70
CA ASP A 375 21.73 -1.85 -1.95
C ASP A 375 20.49 -2.50 -1.31
N TYR A 376 19.56 -1.70 -0.77
CA TYR A 376 18.27 -2.21 -0.28
C TYR A 376 17.50 -2.95 -1.39
N PHE A 377 17.34 -2.33 -2.56
CA PHE A 377 16.66 -2.96 -3.70
C PHE A 377 17.39 -4.22 -4.14
N LYS A 378 18.74 -4.19 -4.25
CA LYS A 378 19.56 -5.36 -4.57
C LYS A 378 19.26 -6.52 -3.63
N LYS A 379 19.27 -6.27 -2.31
CA LYS A 379 18.98 -7.28 -1.27
C LYS A 379 17.58 -7.89 -1.43
N HIS A 380 16.56 -7.09 -1.71
CA HIS A 380 15.19 -7.58 -1.86
C HIS A 380 14.94 -8.27 -3.21
N PHE A 381 15.58 -7.82 -4.29
CA PHE A 381 15.52 -8.51 -5.58
C PHE A 381 16.15 -9.90 -5.53
N ILE A 382 17.23 -10.09 -4.77
CA ILE A 382 17.79 -11.43 -4.50
C ILE A 382 16.73 -12.34 -3.87
N GLN A 383 15.93 -11.84 -2.94
CA GLN A 383 14.86 -12.61 -2.28
C GLN A 383 13.68 -12.86 -3.21
N CYS A 384 13.32 -11.89 -4.08
CA CYS A 384 12.32 -12.07 -5.12
C CYS A 384 12.70 -13.21 -6.07
N HIS A 385 13.95 -13.21 -6.55
CA HIS A 385 14.47 -14.29 -7.38
C HIS A 385 14.43 -15.63 -6.63
N ARG A 386 14.86 -15.66 -5.36
CA ARG A 386 14.81 -16.86 -4.53
C ARG A 386 13.39 -17.40 -4.36
N LEU A 387 12.40 -16.53 -4.18
CA LEU A 387 10.98 -16.90 -4.09
C LEU A 387 10.51 -17.58 -5.38
N ILE A 388 10.81 -16.99 -6.54
CA ILE A 388 10.46 -17.51 -7.86
C ILE A 388 11.09 -18.89 -8.06
N GLU A 389 12.39 -19.03 -7.78
CA GLU A 389 13.11 -20.32 -7.88
C GLU A 389 12.56 -21.38 -6.91
N SER A 390 11.95 -20.96 -5.81
CA SER A 390 11.32 -21.84 -4.82
C SER A 390 9.88 -22.22 -5.17
N GLY A 391 9.35 -21.75 -6.31
CA GLY A 391 8.00 -22.08 -6.79
C GLY A 391 6.90 -21.11 -6.34
N VAL A 392 7.22 -20.06 -5.59
CA VAL A 392 6.23 -19.04 -5.20
C VAL A 392 5.77 -18.30 -6.46
N PRO A 393 4.46 -18.13 -6.71
CA PRO A 393 3.91 -17.51 -7.92
C PRO A 393 4.03 -15.97 -7.90
N LEU A 394 5.23 -15.46 -7.64
CA LEU A 394 5.54 -14.03 -7.67
C LEU A 394 5.60 -13.53 -9.13
N LYS A 395 4.68 -12.63 -9.48
CA LYS A 395 4.46 -12.14 -10.86
C LYS A 395 5.05 -10.78 -11.15
N GLY A 396 5.33 -9.98 -10.13
CA GLY A 396 5.90 -8.65 -10.34
C GLY A 396 6.31 -7.92 -9.09
N TYR A 397 6.97 -6.79 -9.31
CA TYR A 397 7.54 -5.92 -8.29
C TYR A 397 7.30 -4.45 -8.64
N PHE A 398 6.78 -3.70 -7.68
CA PHE A 398 6.56 -2.27 -7.77
C PHE A 398 7.43 -1.53 -6.73
N ALA A 399 8.42 -0.78 -7.21
CA ALA A 399 9.27 0.02 -6.33
C ALA A 399 8.46 1.14 -5.67
N TRP A 400 8.47 1.17 -4.33
CA TRP A 400 8.01 2.31 -3.55
C TRP A 400 9.17 3.28 -3.33
N SER A 401 9.16 4.46 -3.93
CA SER A 401 8.13 5.04 -4.80
C SER A 401 8.77 5.63 -6.06
N LEU A 402 7.96 5.99 -7.06
CA LEU A 402 8.50 6.74 -8.21
C LEU A 402 9.15 8.05 -7.75
N LEU A 403 8.41 8.86 -7.00
CA LEU A 403 8.79 10.21 -6.58
C LEU A 403 8.94 10.27 -5.06
N ASP A 404 9.92 11.05 -4.59
CA ASP A 404 9.83 11.61 -3.24
C ASP A 404 8.52 12.39 -3.13
N ASN A 405 7.78 12.16 -2.05
CA ASN A 405 6.38 12.54 -1.93
C ASN A 405 6.02 12.93 -0.48
N PHE A 406 4.74 13.24 -0.23
CA PHE A 406 4.23 13.49 1.11
C PHE A 406 4.08 12.15 1.87
N GLU A 407 5.02 11.86 2.78
CA GLU A 407 5.05 10.62 3.57
C GLU A 407 4.15 10.75 4.82
N TRP A 408 2.86 10.95 4.58
CA TRP A 408 1.82 10.85 5.61
C TRP A 408 2.09 11.72 6.85
N ALA A 409 2.14 11.14 8.05
CA ALA A 409 2.40 11.87 9.29
C ALA A 409 3.82 12.45 9.36
N GLU A 410 4.77 11.92 8.57
CA GLU A 410 6.16 12.36 8.52
C GLU A 410 6.39 13.55 7.57
N GLY A 411 5.36 13.97 6.82
CA GLY A 411 5.45 15.08 5.89
C GLY A 411 6.48 14.82 4.79
N TYR A 412 7.28 15.84 4.46
CA TYR A 412 8.24 15.77 3.36
C TYR A 412 9.67 15.38 3.78
N VAL A 413 9.88 15.12 5.07
CA VAL A 413 11.22 14.80 5.63
C VAL A 413 11.68 13.41 5.21
N LYS A 414 10.75 12.46 5.05
CA LYS A 414 11.05 11.07 4.71
C LYS A 414 10.93 10.87 3.20
N ARG A 415 12.01 10.36 2.59
CA ARG A 415 12.16 10.26 1.13
C ARG A 415 12.31 8.81 0.70
N PHE A 416 11.29 8.31 0.01
CA PHE A 416 11.25 6.95 -0.53
C PHE A 416 11.50 6.87 -2.04
N GLY A 417 11.41 8.00 -2.75
CA GLY A 417 11.42 8.02 -4.20
C GLY A 417 12.71 7.50 -4.79
N ILE A 418 12.63 6.87 -5.96
CA ILE A 418 13.79 6.66 -6.83
C ILE A 418 14.07 7.91 -7.69
N VAL A 419 13.15 8.87 -7.71
CA VAL A 419 13.32 10.22 -8.27
C VAL A 419 13.19 11.23 -7.14
N TYR A 420 14.20 12.10 -7.02
CA TYR A 420 14.20 13.19 -6.06
C TYR A 420 13.27 14.31 -6.51
N THR A 421 12.37 14.73 -5.64
CA THR A 421 11.51 15.90 -5.83
C THR A 421 12.04 17.04 -4.98
N ASP A 422 12.48 18.11 -5.63
CA ASP A 422 12.72 19.39 -4.95
C ASP A 422 11.38 20.07 -4.71
N TYR A 423 10.82 19.94 -3.50
CA TYR A 423 9.51 20.48 -3.17
C TYR A 423 9.39 22.02 -3.28
N LYS A 424 10.51 22.76 -3.37
CA LYS A 424 10.47 24.22 -3.58
C LYS A 424 10.31 24.57 -5.06
N THR A 425 10.94 23.81 -5.95
CA THR A 425 10.97 24.09 -7.40
C THR A 425 10.13 23.12 -8.22
N LEU A 426 9.68 22.03 -7.61
CA LEU A 426 8.99 20.88 -8.18
C LEU A 426 9.79 20.16 -9.28
N LYS A 427 11.10 20.39 -9.34
CA LYS A 427 11.99 19.70 -10.28
C LYS A 427 12.26 18.27 -9.82
N ARG A 428 12.36 17.38 -10.82
CA ARG A 428 12.54 15.94 -10.64
C ARG A 428 13.94 15.52 -11.09
N TYR A 429 14.67 14.82 -10.22
CA TYR A 429 16.03 14.34 -10.47
C TYR A 429 16.11 12.82 -10.25
N PRO A 430 16.22 12.00 -11.32
CA PRO A 430 16.43 10.56 -11.15
C PRO A 430 17.67 10.27 -10.31
N LYS A 431 17.51 9.50 -9.23
CA LYS A 431 18.60 9.15 -8.30
C LYS A 431 19.46 8.02 -8.86
N ASP A 432 20.55 7.68 -8.19
CA ASP A 432 21.37 6.54 -8.59
C ASP A 432 20.60 5.20 -8.46
N SER A 433 19.69 5.07 -7.48
CA SER A 433 18.79 3.93 -7.37
C SER A 433 17.85 3.77 -8.57
N TYR A 434 17.35 4.86 -9.18
CA TYR A 434 16.59 4.81 -10.43
C TYR A 434 17.44 4.18 -11.54
N ARG A 435 18.71 4.59 -11.66
CA ARG A 435 19.63 4.07 -12.69
C ARG A 435 19.96 2.60 -12.45
N PHE A 436 20.10 2.20 -11.19
CA PHE A 436 20.26 0.79 -10.82
C PHE A 436 19.06 -0.04 -11.26
N ILE A 437 17.83 0.35 -10.91
CA ILE A 437 16.60 -0.35 -11.32
C ILE A 437 16.45 -0.35 -12.84
N GLN A 438 16.73 0.78 -13.51
CA GLN A 438 16.75 0.89 -14.97
C GLN A 438 17.65 -0.20 -15.59
N SER A 439 18.88 -0.34 -15.08
CA SER A 439 19.81 -1.37 -15.53
C SER A 439 19.30 -2.79 -15.24
N VAL A 440 18.62 -3.03 -14.12
CA VAL A 440 18.03 -4.34 -13.82
C VAL A 440 16.96 -4.70 -14.83
N ILE A 441 16.07 -3.76 -15.15
CA ILE A 441 14.99 -3.94 -16.11
C ILE A 441 15.54 -4.18 -17.52
N GLU A 442 16.55 -3.41 -17.94
CA GLU A 442 17.16 -3.56 -19.27
C GLU A 442 17.81 -4.92 -19.52
N HIS A 443 18.27 -5.59 -18.46
CA HIS A 443 18.97 -6.88 -18.53
C HIS A 443 18.17 -8.05 -17.96
N ASP A 444 16.89 -7.82 -17.61
CA ASP A 444 16.03 -8.77 -16.89
C ASP A 444 16.70 -9.38 -15.64
N GLY A 445 17.61 -8.65 -14.98
CA GLY A 445 18.52 -9.23 -13.99
C GLY A 445 19.74 -8.37 -13.63
N PHE A 446 20.61 -8.90 -12.76
CA PHE A 446 21.86 -8.23 -12.34
C PHE A 446 22.88 -9.22 -11.75
N GLU A 447 24.12 -8.77 -11.61
CA GLU A 447 25.20 -9.51 -10.93
C GLU A 447 25.18 -9.27 -9.41
N ALA A 448 25.05 -10.35 -8.64
CA ALA A 448 24.96 -10.32 -7.18
C ALA A 448 26.30 -10.55 -6.49
#